data_AF-N0AX59-F1
#
_entry.id   AF-N0AX59-F1
#
_cell.length_a   1.000
_cell.length_b   1.000
_cell.length_c   1.000
_cell.angle_alpha   90.00
_cell.angle_beta   90.00
_cell.angle_gamma   90.00
#
_symmetry.space_group_name_H-M   'P 1'
#
loop_
_entity.id
_entity.type
_entity.pdbx_description
1 polymer ?
#
loop_
_entity_poly.entity_id
_entity_poly.type
_entity_poly.pdbx_seq_one_letter_code
_entity_poly.pdbx_strand_id
1 'polypeptide(L)'
;MKAGDYMGINVSLATSQANTLKRYTSVLRNIRRTVENNKAILNNRWQASEMMYINNAMDELMNEIRKLVSELESIGNDVQSTAVEIRNEEIARAKAEAEAKAREEAEKKAKAKAR
;
A
#
# COMPACT_ATOMS: atom_id res chain seq x y z
N MET A 1 -18.32 7.15 27.71
CA MET A 1 -17.53 6.55 26.61
C MET A 1 -16.63 7.64 26.07
N LYS A 2 -15.30 7.46 26.17
CA LYS A 2 -14.30 8.50 25.86
C LYS A 2 -14.02 8.52 24.34
N ALA A 3 -13.91 9.71 23.78
CA ALA A 3 -13.36 9.93 22.45
C ALA A 3 -11.92 9.40 22.40
N GLY A 4 -11.72 8.24 21.78
CA GLY A 4 -10.42 7.56 21.75
C GLY A 4 -10.44 6.17 21.12
N ASP A 5 -11.61 5.52 20.99
CA ASP A 5 -11.72 4.17 20.42
C ASP A 5 -11.86 4.12 18.88
N TYR A 6 -12.00 5.26 18.21
CA TYR A 6 -12.05 5.31 16.75
C TYR A 6 -10.67 5.69 16.19
N MET A 7 -9.81 4.68 16.05
CA MET A 7 -8.83 4.46 14.95
C MET A 7 -7.59 3.71 15.42
N GLY A 8 -7.78 2.47 15.86
CA GLY A 8 -6.71 1.48 15.98
C GLY A 8 -6.16 0.99 14.63
N ILE A 9 -6.20 1.79 13.56
CA ILE A 9 -5.43 1.47 12.35
C ILE A 9 -4.00 1.87 12.65
N ASN A 10 -3.15 0.86 12.83
CA ASN A 10 -1.73 1.08 12.94
C ASN A 10 -1.22 1.58 11.57
N VAL A 11 -1.14 2.90 11.38
CA VAL A 11 -0.64 3.56 10.16
C VAL A 11 0.75 3.03 9.76
N SER A 12 1.58 2.69 10.74
CA SER A 12 2.89 2.07 10.51
C SER A 12 2.75 0.66 9.92
N LEU A 13 1.81 -0.14 10.42
CA LEU A 13 1.47 -1.44 9.85
C LEU A 13 0.89 -1.32 8.43
N ALA A 14 -0.03 -0.39 8.18
CA ALA A 14 -0.58 -0.17 6.84
C ALA A 14 0.52 0.23 5.84
N THR A 15 1.42 1.13 6.26
CA THR A 15 2.58 1.54 5.44
C THR A 15 3.52 0.37 5.18
N SER A 16 3.77 -0.49 6.18
CA SER A 16 4.64 -1.66 6.01
C SER A 16 4.01 -2.69 5.07
N GLN A 17 2.70 -2.90 5.15
CA GLN A 17 1.93 -3.74 4.23
C GLN A 17 1.99 -3.22 2.79
N ALA A 18 1.79 -1.92 2.56
CA ALA A 18 1.93 -1.31 1.23
C ALA A 18 3.33 -1.51 0.65
N ASN A 19 4.38 -1.39 1.48
CA ASN A 19 5.76 -1.65 1.06
C ASN A 19 6.00 -3.14 0.73
N THR A 20 5.38 -4.05 1.48
CA THR A 20 5.44 -5.49 1.17
C THR A 20 4.77 -5.81 -0.17
N LEU A 21 3.62 -5.21 -0.47
CA LEU A 21 2.96 -5.36 -1.78
C LEU A 21 3.88 -4.86 -2.91
N LYS A 22 4.56 -3.72 -2.74
CA LYS A 22 5.57 -3.21 -3.70
C LYS A 22 6.75 -4.16 -3.90
N ARG A 23 7.17 -4.90 -2.87
CA ARG A 23 8.22 -5.92 -3.03
C ARG A 23 7.70 -7.10 -3.85
N TYR A 24 6.49 -7.58 -3.57
CA TYR A 24 5.89 -8.67 -4.35
C TYR A 24 5.69 -8.30 -5.82
N THR A 25 5.29 -7.06 -6.13
CA THR A 25 5.18 -6.62 -7.53
C THR A 25 6.54 -6.64 -8.24
N SER A 26 7.62 -6.26 -7.55
CA SER A 26 8.99 -6.37 -8.08
C SER A 26 9.41 -7.83 -8.35
N VAL A 27 9.12 -8.74 -7.41
CA VAL A 27 9.39 -10.17 -7.56
C VAL A 27 8.62 -10.75 -8.76
N LEU A 28 7.33 -10.45 -8.87
CA LEU A 28 6.49 -10.90 -9.98
C LEU A 28 6.98 -10.38 -11.34
N ARG A 29 7.41 -9.12 -11.43
CA ARG A 29 8.03 -8.55 -12.64
C ARG A 29 9.30 -9.31 -13.03
N ASN A 30 10.12 -9.70 -12.07
CA ASN A 30 11.33 -10.49 -12.33
C ASN A 30 10.97 -11.90 -12.82
N ILE A 31 10.01 -12.57 -12.18
CA ILE A 31 9.51 -13.88 -12.62
C ILE A 31 9.01 -13.81 -14.06
N ARG A 32 8.22 -12.79 -14.42
CA ARG A 32 7.74 -12.59 -15.79
C ARG A 32 8.89 -12.51 -16.79
N ARG A 33 9.94 -11.73 -16.50
CA ARG A 33 11.14 -11.65 -17.36
C ARG A 33 11.86 -12.98 -17.47
N THR A 34 11.94 -13.75 -16.39
CA THR A 34 12.52 -15.10 -16.42
C THR A 34 11.71 -16.04 -17.32
N VAL A 35 10.37 -16.00 -17.26
CA VAL A 35 9.51 -16.78 -18.15
C VAL A 35 9.73 -16.36 -19.62
N GLU A 36 9.77 -15.06 -19.90
CA GLU A 36 10.04 -14.52 -21.24
C GLU A 36 11.39 -14.99 -21.80
N ASN A 37 12.45 -14.93 -20.98
CA ASN A 37 13.78 -15.41 -21.37
C ASN A 37 13.79 -16.93 -21.62
N ASN A 38 13.13 -17.71 -20.76
CA ASN A 38 13.03 -19.16 -20.93
C ASN A 38 12.25 -19.53 -22.19
N LYS A 39 11.17 -18.79 -22.49
CA LYS A 39 10.42 -18.93 -23.75
C LYS A 39 11.33 -18.72 -24.96
N ALA A 40 12.15 -17.67 -24.95
CA ALA A 40 13.09 -17.40 -26.04
C ALA A 40 14.13 -18.53 -26.21
N ILE A 41 14.69 -19.03 -25.10
CA ILE A 41 15.65 -20.15 -25.12
C ILE A 41 15.00 -21.41 -25.68
N LEU A 42 13.80 -21.77 -25.22
CA LEU A 42 13.11 -22.97 -25.68
C LEU A 42 12.80 -22.89 -27.18
N ASN A 43 12.29 -21.76 -27.67
CA ASN A 43 12.01 -21.60 -29.10
C ASN A 43 13.28 -21.65 -29.98
N ASN A 44 14.44 -21.27 -29.43
CA ASN A 44 15.71 -21.39 -30.14
C ASN A 44 16.23 -22.83 -30.19
N ARG A 45 16.03 -23.60 -29.12
CA ARG A 45 16.61 -24.95 -28.94
C ARG A 45 15.69 -26.08 -29.36
N TRP A 46 14.37 -25.85 -29.31
CA TRP A 46 13.35 -26.85 -29.56
C TRP A 46 12.38 -26.33 -30.62
N GLN A 47 12.49 -26.86 -31.84
CA GLN A 47 11.64 -26.51 -32.97
C GLN A 47 10.65 -27.63 -33.27
N ALA A 48 9.72 -27.87 -32.35
CA ALA A 48 8.67 -28.87 -32.51
C ALA A 48 7.28 -28.24 -32.48
N SER A 49 6.29 -28.93 -33.05
CA SER A 49 4.90 -28.47 -33.09
C SER A 49 4.30 -28.26 -31.69
N GLU A 50 4.73 -29.06 -30.72
CA GLU A 50 4.28 -29.02 -29.33
C GLU A 50 4.69 -27.72 -28.63
N MET A 51 5.72 -27.02 -29.12
CA MET A 51 6.12 -25.71 -28.59
C MET A 51 5.02 -24.66 -28.72
N MET A 52 4.08 -24.82 -29.65
CA MET A 52 2.92 -23.94 -29.75
C MET A 52 2.11 -23.93 -28.45
N TYR A 53 1.84 -25.11 -27.86
CA TYR A 53 1.07 -25.21 -26.61
C TYR A 53 1.85 -24.65 -25.42
N ILE A 54 3.16 -24.91 -25.37
CA ILE A 54 4.04 -24.38 -24.33
C ILE A 54 4.09 -22.84 -24.42
N ASN A 55 4.23 -22.30 -25.62
CA ASN A 55 4.25 -20.85 -25.85
C ASN A 55 2.94 -20.19 -25.41
N ASN A 56 1.80 -20.79 -25.74
CA ASN A 56 0.48 -20.29 -25.32
C ASN A 56 0.36 -20.27 -23.79
N ALA A 57 0.74 -21.36 -23.11
CA ALA A 57 0.71 -21.42 -21.65
C ALA A 57 1.65 -20.39 -21.00
N MET A 58 2.83 -20.16 -21.57
CA MET A 58 3.76 -19.13 -21.09
C MET A 58 3.20 -17.71 -21.29
N ASP A 59 2.53 -17.46 -22.41
CA ASP A 59 1.90 -16.17 -22.69
C ASP A 59 0.74 -15.89 -21.74
N GLU A 60 -0.10 -16.90 -21.47
CA GLU A 60 -1.16 -16.83 -20.46
C GLU A 60 -0.59 -16.52 -19.08
N LEU A 61 0.42 -17.26 -18.64
CA LEU A 61 1.10 -17.02 -17.35
C LEU A 61 1.67 -15.60 -17.25
N MET A 62 2.35 -15.12 -18.30
CA MET A 62 2.91 -13.75 -18.32
C MET A 62 1.81 -12.69 -18.24
N ASN A 63 0.64 -12.94 -18.85
CA ASN A 63 -0.51 -12.05 -18.79
C ASN A 63 -1.16 -12.05 -17.41
N GLU A 64 -1.30 -13.21 -16.76
CA GLU A 64 -1.79 -13.32 -15.39
C GLU A 64 -0.87 -12.61 -14.40
N ILE A 65 0.45 -12.80 -14.52
CA ILE A 65 1.43 -12.08 -13.69
C ILE A 65 1.27 -10.56 -13.87
N ARG A 66 1.06 -10.08 -15.11
CA ARG A 66 0.84 -8.66 -15.38
C ARG A 66 -0.42 -8.14 -14.67
N LYS A 67 -1.53 -8.87 -14.75
CA LYS A 67 -2.79 -8.50 -14.07
C LYS A 67 -2.59 -8.43 -12.55
N LEU A 68 -1.97 -9.46 -11.97
CA LEU A 68 -1.69 -9.52 -10.54
C LEU A 68 -0.79 -8.37 -10.07
N VAL A 69 0.24 -8.02 -10.85
CA VAL A 69 1.08 -6.85 -10.57
C VAL A 69 0.24 -5.57 -10.52
N SER A 70 -0.63 -5.35 -11.51
CA SER A 70 -1.50 -4.17 -11.54
C SER A 70 -2.46 -4.11 -10.35
N GLU A 71 -3.06 -5.23 -9.96
CA GLU A 71 -3.95 -5.31 -8.80
C GLU A 71 -3.21 -5.01 -7.49
N LEU A 72 -2.03 -5.63 -7.28
CA LEU A 72 -1.22 -5.40 -6.08
C LEU A 72 -0.72 -3.95 -5.99
N GLU A 73 -0.42 -3.31 -7.12
CA GLU A 73 -0.06 -1.89 -7.15
C GLU A 73 -1.25 -0.99 -6.80
N SER A 74 -2.44 -1.29 -7.33
CA SER A 74 -3.66 -0.55 -6.99
C SER A 74 -3.93 -0.64 -5.49
N ILE A 75 -3.98 -1.86 -4.94
CA ILE A 75 -4.23 -2.09 -3.51
C ILE A 75 -3.15 -1.42 -2.65
N GLY A 76 -1.88 -1.55 -3.03
CA GLY A 76 -0.78 -0.95 -2.30
C GLY A 76 -0.85 0.57 -2.26
N ASN A 77 -1.28 1.21 -3.35
CA ASN A 77 -1.48 2.65 -3.41
C ASN A 77 -2.69 3.09 -2.58
N ASP A 78 -3.82 2.36 -2.64
CA ASP A 78 -5.03 2.68 -1.88
C ASP A 78 -4.78 2.58 -0.36
N VAL A 79 -4.08 1.52 0.07
CA VAL A 79 -3.66 1.36 1.48
C VAL A 79 -2.76 2.51 1.91
N GLN A 80 -1.79 2.89 1.07
CA GLN A 80 -0.90 4.00 1.38
C GLN A 80 -1.64 5.34 1.46
N SER A 81 -2.57 5.63 0.53
CA SER A 81 -3.36 6.86 0.53
C SER A 81 -4.22 6.95 1.79
N THR A 82 -4.99 5.88 2.07
CA THR A 82 -5.88 5.81 3.24
C THR A 82 -5.09 5.98 4.54
N ALA A 83 -3.90 5.36 4.64
CA ALA A 83 -3.04 5.50 5.81
C ALA A 83 -2.54 6.94 6.03
N VAL A 84 -2.25 7.68 4.94
CA VAL A 84 -1.86 9.09 5.00
C VAL A 84 -3.04 9.97 5.41
N GLU A 85 -4.22 9.72 4.84
CA GLU A 85 -5.46 10.43 5.18
C GLU A 85 -5.77 10.31 6.67
N ILE A 86 -5.79 9.08 7.20
CA ILE A 86 -6.01 8.80 8.63
C ILE A 86 -5.00 9.57 9.50
N ARG A 87 -3.71 9.52 9.14
CA ARG A 87 -2.67 10.22 9.90
C ARG A 87 -2.89 11.73 9.94
N ASN A 88 -3.28 12.32 8.80
CA ASN A 88 -3.53 13.75 8.71
C ASN A 88 -4.76 14.17 9.52
N GLU A 89 -5.82 13.37 9.48
CA GLU A 89 -7.01 13.58 10.31
C GLU A 89 -6.67 13.52 11.81
N GLU A 90 -5.86 12.55 12.23
CA GLU A 90 -5.41 12.43 13.62
C GLU A 90 -4.59 13.64 14.08
N ILE A 91 -3.66 14.11 13.25
CA ILE A 91 -2.86 15.32 13.55
C ILE A 91 -3.76 16.54 13.67
N ALA A 92 -4.73 16.71 12.76
CA ALA A 92 -5.66 17.84 12.78
C ALA A 92 -6.52 17.83 14.06
N ARG A 93 -7.06 16.67 14.46
CA ARG A 93 -7.81 16.53 15.72
C ARG A 93 -6.94 16.81 16.94
N ALA A 94 -5.73 16.25 17.01
CA ALA A 94 -4.82 16.48 18.12
C ALA A 94 -4.46 17.97 18.27
N LYS A 95 -4.24 18.67 17.15
CA LYS A 95 -3.98 20.12 17.16
C LYS A 95 -5.19 20.92 17.65
N ALA A 96 -6.39 20.60 17.17
CA ALA A 96 -7.62 21.27 17.60
C ALA A 96 -7.89 21.06 19.11
N GLU A 97 -7.67 19.85 19.63
CA GLU A 97 -7.79 19.56 21.06
C GLU A 97 -6.76 20.31 21.91
N ALA A 98 -5.51 20.40 21.45
CA ALA A 98 -4.46 21.14 22.14
C ALA A 98 -4.78 22.64 22.20
N GLU A 99 -5.25 23.22 21.09
CA GLU A 99 -5.67 24.63 21.04
C GLU A 99 -6.88 24.89 21.95
N ALA A 100 -7.88 24.01 21.97
CA ALA A 100 -9.03 24.13 22.85
C ALA A 100 -8.63 24.10 24.34
N LYS A 101 -7.76 23.15 24.73
CA LYS A 101 -7.24 23.06 26.10
C LYS A 101 -6.41 24.29 26.47
N ALA A 102 -5.55 24.77 25.57
CA ALA A 102 -4.75 25.97 25.82
C ALA A 102 -5.61 27.23 26.05
N ARG A 103 -6.71 27.38 25.28
CA ARG A 103 -7.67 28.47 25.48
C ARG A 103 -8.40 28.35 26.82
N GLU A 104 -8.87 27.16 27.15
CA GLU A 104 -9.57 26.92 28.43
C GLU A 104 -8.65 27.20 29.63
N GLU A 105 -7.38 26.77 29.56
CA GLU A 105 -6.39 27.07 30.60
C GLU A 105 -6.07 28.56 30.70
N ALA A 106 -5.94 29.26 29.56
CA ALA A 106 -5.72 30.70 29.54
C ALA A 106 -6.89 31.48 30.15
N GLU A 107 -8.13 31.09 29.84
CA GLU A 107 -9.33 31.69 30.43
C GLU A 107 -9.43 31.43 31.94
N LYS A 108 -9.12 30.21 32.39
CA LYS A 108 -9.06 29.88 33.83
C LYS A 108 -8.02 30.72 34.56
N LYS A 109 -6.82 30.87 33.99
CA LYS A 109 -5.74 31.70 34.56
C LYS A 109 -6.13 33.19 34.59
N ALA A 110 -6.77 33.70 33.54
CA ALA A 110 -7.24 35.08 33.49
C ALA A 110 -8.33 35.36 34.54
N LYS A 111 -9.30 34.45 34.69
CA LYS A 111 -10.35 34.55 35.73
C LYS A 111 -9.79 34.43 37.15
N ALA A 112 -8.77 33.60 37.35
CA ALA A 112 -8.11 33.47 38.65
C ALA A 112 -7.29 34.71 39.04
N LYS A 113 -6.76 35.45 38.06
CA LYS A 113 -5.96 36.68 38.30
C LYS A 113 -6.81 37.95 38.45
N ALA A 114 -8.08 37.89 38.06
CA ALA A 114 -9.05 38.99 38.17
C ALA A 114 -9.89 38.95 39.46
N ARG A 115 -9.62 37.99 40.36
CA ARG A 115 -10.17 37.88 41.72
C ARG A 115 -9.10 38.24 42.73
#